data_AF-A0A811T4G5-F1
#
_entry.id   AF-A0A811T4G5-F1
#
_cell.length_a   1.000
_cell.length_b   1.000
_cell.length_c   1.000
_cell.angle_alpha   90.00
_cell.angle_beta   90.00
_cell.angle_gamma   90.00
#
_symmetry.space_group_name_H-M   'P 1'
#
loop_
_entity.id
_entity.type
_entity.pdbx_description
1 polymer ?
#
loop_
_entity_poly.entity_id
_entity_poly.type
_entity_poly.pdbx_seq_one_letter_code
_entity_poly.pdbx_strand_id
1 'polypeptide(L)' 'MLEIKKDYVVTDDNRKRAVLIDIETFEKVEEILESIGLGRYMEEVEGEEILSSDSARRYYNALKKD' A
#
# COMPACT_ATOMS: atom_id res chain seq x y z
N MET A 1 19.05 -10.17 -3.27
CA MET A 1 17.60 -10.36 -3.43
C MET A 1 17.16 -11.21 -2.25
N LEU A 2 16.17 -10.76 -1.46
CA LEU A 2 15.67 -11.54 -0.33
C LEU A 2 15.18 -12.90 -0.83
N GLU A 3 15.62 -13.98 -0.20
CA GLU A 3 15.11 -15.31 -0.51
C GLU A 3 13.74 -15.49 0.14
N ILE A 4 12.69 -15.25 -0.65
CA ILE A 4 11.32 -15.50 -0.26
C ILE A 4 11.00 -16.97 -0.55
N LYS A 5 10.70 -17.75 0.50
CA LYS A 5 10.17 -19.10 0.37
C LYS A 5 8.79 -19.01 -0.30
N LYS A 6 8.63 -19.73 -1.40
CA LYS A 6 7.41 -19.70 -2.19
C LYS A 6 7.20 -20.98 -2.96
N ASP A 7 5.94 -21.38 -3.02
CA ASP A 7 5.45 -22.42 -3.93
C ASP A 7 4.60 -21.79 -5.02
N TYR A 8 4.38 -22.52 -6.12
CA TYR A 8 3.54 -22.06 -7.22
C TYR A 8 2.37 -23.00 -7.44
N VAL A 9 1.20 -22.41 -7.66
CA VAL A 9 0.06 -23.13 -8.26
C VAL A 9 0.24 -23.07 -9.77
N VAL A 10 0.45 -24.24 -10.37
CA VAL A 10 0.72 -24.40 -11.80
C VAL A 10 -0.47 -25.06 -12.49
N THR A 11 -0.80 -24.58 -13.68
CA THR A 11 -1.89 -25.11 -14.53
C THR A 11 -1.42 -26.30 -15.35
N ASP A 12 -2.38 -27.01 -15.97
CA ASP A 12 -2.09 -28.19 -16.80
C ASP A 12 -1.19 -27.89 -18.01
N ASP A 13 -1.22 -26.66 -18.52
CA ASP A 13 -0.33 -26.16 -19.58
C ASP A 13 1.01 -25.59 -19.05
N ASN A 14 1.38 -25.96 -17.82
CA ASN A 14 2.61 -25.60 -17.12
C ASN A 14 2.80 -24.08 -16.91
N ARG A 15 1.70 -23.33 -16.74
CA ARG A 15 1.74 -21.88 -16.46
C ARG A 15 1.53 -21.62 -14.97
N LYS A 16 2.36 -20.75 -14.40
CA LYS A 16 2.20 -20.29 -13.00
C LYS A 16 0.99 -19.37 -12.92
N ARG A 17 0.00 -19.72 -12.09
CA ARG A 17 -1.24 -18.95 -11.90
C ARG A 17 -1.28 -18.21 -10.57
N ALA A 18 -0.72 -18.80 -9.52
CA ALA A 18 -0.64 -18.17 -8.21
C ALA A 18 0.67 -18.55 -7.52
N VAL A 19 1.02 -17.77 -6.50
CA VAL A 19 2.14 -18.04 -5.59
C VAL A 19 1.56 -18.27 -4.20
N LEU A 20 2.09 -19.27 -3.51
CA LEU A 20 1.82 -19.50 -2.09
C LEU A 20 3.05 -19.05 -1.31
N ILE A 21 2.84 -18.17 -0.34
CA ILE A 21 3.84 -17.69 0.61
C ILE A 21 3.23 -17.77 2.01
N ASP A 22 4.06 -17.83 3.05
CA ASP A 22 3.56 -17.70 4.41
C ASP A 22 2.99 -16.31 4.65
N ILE A 23 2.05 -16.23 5.60
CA ILE A 23 1.29 -15.01 5.86
C ILE A 23 2.20 -13.86 6.33
N GLU A 24 3.22 -14.15 7.14
CA GLU A 24 4.17 -13.14 7.64
C GLU A 24 4.95 -12.49 6.49
N THR A 25 5.39 -13.30 5.52
CA THR A 25 6.03 -12.82 4.31
C THR A 25 5.08 -11.96 3.48
N PHE A 26 3.83 -12.36 3.30
CA PHE A 26 2.83 -11.57 2.57
C PHE A 26 2.61 -10.21 3.24
N GLU A 27 2.35 -10.19 4.55
CA GLU A 27 2.14 -8.97 5.33
C GLU A 27 3.36 -8.05 5.25
N LYS A 28 4.58 -8.59 5.28
CA LYS A 28 5.79 -7.78 5.14
C LYS A 28 5.94 -7.15 3.76
N VAL A 29 5.51 -7.85 2.71
CA VAL A 29 5.50 -7.29 1.35
C VAL A 29 4.49 -6.14 1.27
N GLU A 30 3.27 -6.32 1.77
CA GLU A 30 2.24 -5.27 1.80
C GLU A 30 2.71 -4.05 2.60
N GLU A 31 3.24 -4.25 3.81
CA GLU A 31 3.77 -3.16 4.66
C GLU A 31 4.80 -2.29 3.92
N ILE A 32 5.72 -2.93 3.20
CA ILE A 32 6.74 -2.21 2.43
C ILE A 32 6.12 -1.43 1.28
N LEU A 33 5.20 -2.05 0.53
CA LEU A 33 4.53 -1.39 -0.60
C LEU A 33 3.70 -0.19 -0.14
N GLU A 34 2.92 -0.35 0.93
CA GLU A 34 2.12 0.72 1.53
C GLU A 34 3.00 1.84 2.07
N SER A 35 4.10 1.51 2.78
CA SER A 35 5.03 2.51 3.31
C SER A 35 5.68 3.34 2.22
N ILE A 36 6.06 2.72 1.09
CA ILE A 36 6.59 3.44 -0.06
C ILE A 36 5.53 4.34 -0.69
N GLY A 37 4.30 3.82 -0.87
CA GLY A 37 3.18 4.59 -1.42
C GLY A 37 2.85 5.82 -0.57
N LEU A 38 2.73 5.61 0.75
CA LEU A 38 2.49 6.69 1.71
C LEU A 38 3.63 7.71 1.71
N GLY A 39 4.89 7.27 1.71
CA GLY A 39 6.05 8.16 1.65
C GLY A 39 6.00 9.08 0.42
N ARG A 40 5.64 8.55 -0.75
CA ARG A 40 5.46 9.34 -1.97
C ARG A 40 4.33 10.36 -1.86
N TYR A 41 3.17 9.95 -1.32
CA TYR A 41 2.07 10.90 -1.10
C TYR A 41 2.46 12.02 -0.12
N MET A 42 3.29 11.72 0.88
CA MET A 42 3.81 12.73 1.80
C MET A 42 4.78 13.71 1.11
N GLU A 43 5.65 13.20 0.23
CA GLU A 43 6.55 14.04 -0.59
C GLU A 43 5.76 14.97 -1.53
N GLU A 44 4.70 14.48 -2.15
CA GLU A 44 3.85 15.26 -3.06
C GLU A 44 3.18 16.47 -2.39
N VAL A 45 2.92 16.38 -1.09
CA VAL A 45 2.25 17.44 -0.30
C VAL A 45 3.18 18.18 0.67
N GLU A 46 4.50 17.97 0.61
CA GLU A 46 5.46 18.53 1.58
C GLU A 46 5.38 20.07 1.70
N GLY A 47 5.09 20.75 0.60
CA GLY A 47 4.95 22.21 0.54
C GLY A 47 3.54 22.75 0.79
N GLU A 48 2.55 21.88 1.03
CA GLU A 48 1.19 22.30 1.28
C GLU A 48 0.99 22.87 2.69
N GLU A 49 -0.08 23.63 2.89
CA GLU A 49 -0.41 24.21 4.18
C GLU A 49 -0.78 23.12 5.20
N ILE A 50 -0.06 23.08 6.33
CA ILE A 50 -0.42 22.23 7.47
C ILE A 50 -1.60 22.87 8.20
N LEU A 51 -2.77 22.25 8.08
CA LEU A 51 -3.97 22.67 8.77
C LEU A 51 -3.95 22.27 10.26
N SER A 52 -4.48 23.15 11.12
CA SER A 52 -4.84 22.76 12.48
C SER A 52 -5.96 21.71 12.47
N SER A 53 -6.09 20.94 13.55
CA SER A 53 -7.15 19.90 13.66
C SER A 53 -8.56 20.47 13.40
N ASP A 54 -8.85 21.67 13.91
CA ASP A 54 -10.14 22.33 13.69
C ASP A 54 -10.35 22.75 12.23
N SER A 55 -9.32 23.35 11.61
CA SER A 55 -9.36 23.77 10.21
C SER A 55 -9.46 22.57 9.26
N ALA A 56 -8.70 21.50 9.53
CA ALA A 56 -8.74 20.25 8.78
C ALA A 56 -10.14 19.61 8.85
N ARG A 57 -10.76 19.57 10.02
CA ARG A 57 -12.12 19.04 10.21
C ARG A 57 -13.16 19.86 9.45
N ARG A 58 -13.06 21.20 9.50
CA ARG A 58 -13.96 22.09 8.72
C ARG A 58 -13.80 21.88 7.22
N TYR A 59 -12.56 21.84 6.75
CA TYR A 59 -12.22 21.59 5.35
C TYR A 59 -12.80 20.26 4.87
N TYR A 60 -12.54 19.17 5.60
CA TYR A 60 -13.05 17.83 5.27
C TYR A 60 -14.58 17.78 5.20
N ASN A 61 -15.27 18.42 6.14
CA ASN A 61 -16.74 18.47 6.13
C ASN A 61 -17.33 19.29 4.97
N ALA A 62 -16.56 20.22 4.41
CA ALA A 62 -16.97 21.05 3.28
C ALA A 62 -16.72 20.39 1.92
N LEU A 63 -15.88 19.34 1.86
CA LEU A 63 -15.72 18.54 0.65
C LEU A 63 -17.06 17.88 0.30
N LYS A 64 -17.56 18.10 -0.92
CA LYS A 64 -18.78 17.46 -1.40
C LYS A 64 -18.58 15.94 -1.33
N LYS A 65 -19.53 15.28 -0.70
CA LYS A 65 -19.65 13.82 -0.77
C LYS A 65 -20.52 13.55 -1.99
N ASP A 66 -19.89 13.17 -3.10
CA ASP A 66 -20.59 12.56 -4.23
C ASP A 66 -21.10 11.16 -3.82
#